data_AF-A0A7J9GLV3-F1
#
_entry.id   AF-A0A7J9GLV3-F1
#
_cell.length_a   1.000
_cell.length_b   1.000
_cell.length_c   1.000
_cell.angle_alpha   90.00
_cell.angle_beta   90.00
_cell.angle_gamma   90.00
#
_symmetry.space_group_name_H-M   'P 1'
#
loop_
_entity.id
_entity.type
_entity.pdbx_description
1 polymer ?
#
loop_
_entity_poly.entity_id
_entity_poly.type
_entity_poly.pdbx_seq_one_letter_code
_entity_poly.pdbx_strand_id
1 'polypeptide(L)'
;MLVSGYFRLPNDIPKPVWRYPMSYISFHFWALQGQYQNDLKGLLFDNQPPELPKIPGEYILENVFQIDVGRSKWIDLSVIFSMIIIYRIIFFLMIKISEDVTPWIRGLVARRRMQQKNGTQNTMVTPSLSQSPSLRNYVANRANGRGK
;
A
#
# COMPACT_ATOMS: atom_id res chain seq x y z
N MET A 1 -10.73 11.92 2.21
CA MET A 1 -11.83 12.73 2.79
C MET A 1 -11.35 13.79 3.77
N LEU A 2 -10.55 13.47 4.79
CA LEU A 2 -10.13 14.49 5.78
C LEU A 2 -9.32 15.65 5.17
N VAL A 3 -8.47 15.36 4.18
CA VAL A 3 -7.58 16.33 3.52
C VAL A 3 -8.10 16.85 2.17
N SER A 4 -9.35 16.54 1.81
CA SER A 4 -9.86 16.77 0.46
C SER A 4 -10.41 18.16 0.21
N GLY A 5 -10.38 19.06 1.19
CA GLY A 5 -10.91 20.42 1.07
C GLY A 5 -12.37 20.60 1.51
N TYR A 6 -13.07 19.51 1.84
CA TYR A 6 -14.48 19.57 2.28
C TYR A 6 -14.64 19.95 3.75
N PHE A 7 -13.96 19.21 4.66
CA PHE A 7 -14.06 19.45 6.11
C PHE A 7 -13.13 20.55 6.61
N ARG A 8 -11.98 20.72 5.94
CA ARG A 8 -11.00 21.77 6.20
C ARG A 8 -10.47 22.26 4.88
N LEU A 9 -10.38 23.56 4.73
CA LEU A 9 -9.91 24.18 3.51
C LEU A 9 -8.39 23.98 3.35
N PRO A 10 -7.86 24.00 2.12
CA PRO A 10 -6.44 23.76 1.86
C PRO A 10 -5.47 24.66 2.65
N ASN A 11 -5.83 25.91 2.97
CA ASN A 11 -4.96 26.81 3.73
C ASN A 11 -4.97 26.59 5.25
N ASP A 12 -5.99 25.92 5.79
CA ASP A 12 -6.12 25.68 7.23
C ASP A 12 -5.44 24.37 7.66
N ILE A 13 -4.86 23.64 6.69
CA ILE A 13 -4.23 22.35 6.91
C ILE A 13 -2.71 22.53 7.17
N PRO A 14 -2.13 21.91 8.23
CA PRO A 14 -0.70 21.97 8.50
C PRO A 14 0.14 21.47 7.33
N LYS A 15 1.17 22.26 6.97
CA LYS A 15 1.97 22.06 5.75
C LYS A 15 2.75 20.73 5.67
N PRO A 16 3.51 20.30 6.69
CA PRO A 16 4.56 19.28 6.51
C PRO A 16 4.11 17.86 6.19
N VAL A 17 2.88 17.49 6.52
CA VAL A 17 2.36 16.13 6.31
C VAL A 17 1.00 16.17 5.64
N TRP A 18 0.10 16.99 6.16
CA TRP A 18 -1.31 16.97 5.76
C TRP A 18 -1.55 17.69 4.43
N ARG A 19 -0.96 18.89 4.25
CA ARG A 19 -1.03 19.59 2.97
C ARG A 19 -0.09 18.96 1.94
N TYR A 20 1.14 18.65 2.35
CA TYR A 20 2.13 17.97 1.53
C TYR A 20 2.69 16.78 2.31
N PRO A 21 2.68 15.55 1.78
CA PRO A 21 2.18 15.13 0.46
C PRO A 21 0.71 14.65 0.48
N MET A 22 0.08 14.54 1.66
CA MET A 22 -1.17 13.77 1.81
C MET A 22 -2.34 14.28 0.96
N SER A 23 -2.57 15.59 0.87
CA SER A 23 -3.61 16.15 -0.01
C SER A 23 -3.37 15.77 -1.48
N TYR A 24 -2.12 15.82 -1.96
CA TYR A 24 -1.78 15.60 -3.37
C TYR A 24 -1.85 14.13 -3.80
N ILE A 25 -1.65 13.19 -2.88
CA ILE A 25 -1.83 11.75 -3.15
C ILE A 25 -3.32 11.35 -3.00
N SER A 26 -4.13 12.19 -2.36
CA SER A 26 -5.55 11.89 -2.15
C SER A 26 -6.36 12.10 -3.43
N PHE A 27 -6.94 11.01 -3.95
CA PHE A 27 -7.92 11.06 -5.04
C PHE A 27 -9.04 12.08 -4.79
N HIS A 28 -9.56 12.12 -3.56
CA HIS A 28 -10.69 12.98 -3.21
C HIS A 28 -10.38 14.47 -3.30
N PHE A 29 -9.11 14.86 -3.09
CA PHE A 29 -8.69 16.25 -3.21
C PHE A 29 -8.87 16.73 -4.66
N TRP A 30 -8.34 15.98 -5.62
CA TRP A 30 -8.47 16.27 -7.05
C TRP A 30 -9.93 16.17 -7.52
N ALA A 31 -10.66 15.16 -7.07
CA ALA A 31 -12.05 14.95 -7.46
C ALA A 31 -12.95 16.11 -7.02
N LEU A 32 -12.83 16.58 -5.76
CA LEU A 32 -13.63 17.70 -5.27
C LEU A 32 -13.27 19.01 -5.95
N GLN A 33 -11.98 19.29 -6.17
CA GLN A 33 -11.58 20.50 -6.88
C GLN A 33 -12.12 20.52 -8.32
N GLY A 34 -11.98 19.41 -9.04
CA GLY A 34 -12.51 19.27 -10.40
C GLY A 34 -14.04 19.40 -10.44
N GLN A 35 -14.73 18.81 -9.46
CA GLN A 35 -16.19 18.91 -9.35
C GLN A 35 -16.63 20.35 -9.08
N TYR A 36 -16.05 21.04 -8.09
CA TYR A 36 -16.41 22.42 -7.80
C TYR A 36 -16.15 23.34 -9.00
N GLN A 37 -14.99 23.17 -9.67
CA GLN A 37 -14.71 23.92 -10.89
C GLN A 37 -15.71 23.59 -12.01
N ASN A 38 -16.21 22.36 -12.10
CA ASN A 38 -17.19 21.98 -13.09
C ASN A 38 -18.57 22.58 -12.80
N ASP A 39 -18.96 22.60 -11.53
CA ASP A 39 -20.32 22.93 -11.11
C ASP A 39 -20.52 24.44 -10.92
N LEU A 40 -19.46 25.20 -10.61
CA LEU A 40 -19.56 26.63 -10.28
C LEU A 40 -19.08 27.56 -11.41
N LYS A 41 -18.14 27.12 -12.25
CA LYS A 41 -17.54 28.00 -13.26
C LYS A 41 -18.58 28.44 -14.30
N GLY A 42 -18.66 29.75 -14.55
CA GLY A 42 -19.63 30.37 -15.46
C GLY A 42 -21.03 30.56 -14.89
N LEU A 43 -21.27 30.21 -13.61
CA LEU A 43 -22.54 30.48 -12.95
C LEU A 43 -22.53 31.83 -12.22
N LEU A 44 -23.71 32.43 -12.10
CA LEU A 44 -23.97 33.63 -11.32
C LEU A 44 -25.00 33.31 -10.25
N PHE A 45 -24.70 33.65 -9.00
CA PHE A 45 -25.55 33.41 -7.85
C PHE A 45 -26.14 34.72 -7.36
N ASP A 46 -27.39 34.68 -6.90
CA ASP A 46 -28.02 35.85 -6.31
C ASP A 46 -27.39 36.15 -4.94
N ASN A 47 -27.25 37.43 -4.64
CA ASN A 47 -26.72 37.89 -3.36
C ASN A 47 -27.82 37.86 -2.30
N GLN A 48 -27.45 37.84 -1.03
CA GLN A 48 -28.41 37.78 0.08
C GLN A 48 -29.24 39.08 0.17
N PRO A 49 -28.66 40.28 0.00
CA PRO A 49 -29.41 41.49 -0.31
C PRO A 49 -29.71 41.57 -1.82
N PRO A 50 -30.97 41.77 -2.24
CA PRO A 50 -31.34 41.86 -3.66
C PRO A 50 -30.70 43.04 -4.40
N GLU A 51 -30.24 44.05 -3.67
CA GLU A 51 -29.65 45.28 -4.21
C GLU A 51 -28.16 45.12 -4.59
N LEU A 52 -27.51 44.06 -4.10
CA LEU A 52 -26.10 43.81 -4.40
C LEU A 52 -25.94 43.03 -5.73
N PRO A 53 -24.80 43.20 -6.43
CA PRO A 53 -24.54 42.47 -7.65
C PRO A 53 -24.49 40.96 -7.40
N LYS A 54 -24.85 40.20 -8.44
CA LYS A 54 -24.74 38.73 -8.44
C LYS A 54 -23.29 38.31 -8.23
N ILE A 55 -23.11 37.21 -7.50
CA ILE A 55 -21.80 36.66 -7.14
C ILE A 55 -21.38 35.65 -8.23
N PRO A 56 -20.24 35.84 -8.91
CA PRO A 56 -19.76 34.86 -9.87
C PRO A 56 -19.24 33.60 -9.17
N GLY A 57 -19.45 32.44 -9.78
CA GLY A 57 -18.98 31.17 -9.22
C GLY A 57 -17.46 31.09 -9.11
N GLU A 58 -16.71 31.79 -9.96
CA GLU A 58 -15.26 31.94 -9.85
C GLU A 58 -14.85 32.61 -8.54
N TYR A 59 -15.62 33.62 -8.10
CA TYR A 59 -15.36 34.28 -6.82
C TYR A 59 -15.57 33.30 -5.65
N ILE A 60 -16.59 32.45 -5.71
CA ILE A 60 -16.85 31.42 -4.71
C ILE A 60 -15.71 30.39 -4.70
N LEU A 61 -15.26 29.93 -5.87
CA LEU A 61 -14.17 28.98 -5.99
C LEU A 61 -12.88 29.50 -5.33
N GLU A 62 -12.50 30.74 -5.63
CA GLU A 62 -11.25 31.32 -5.13
C GLU A 62 -11.35 31.74 -3.65
N ASN A 63 -12.40 32.46 -3.27
CA ASN A 63 -12.47 33.11 -1.96
C ASN A 63 -13.11 32.22 -0.89
N VAL A 64 -14.05 31.35 -1.25
CA VAL A 64 -14.72 30.45 -0.30
C VAL A 64 -14.02 29.11 -0.25
N PHE A 65 -13.73 28.48 -1.40
CA PHE A 65 -13.12 27.15 -1.43
C PHE A 65 -11.58 27.16 -1.52
N GLN A 66 -10.97 28.33 -1.73
CA GLN A 66 -9.50 28.47 -1.90
C GLN A 66 -8.96 27.59 -3.05
N ILE A 67 -9.75 27.50 -4.13
CA ILE A 67 -9.41 26.75 -5.34
C ILE A 67 -8.86 27.72 -6.38
N ASP A 68 -7.72 27.36 -6.95
CA ASP A 68 -7.13 28.10 -8.06
C ASP A 68 -8.00 27.95 -9.33
N VAL A 69 -8.58 29.06 -9.77
CA VAL A 69 -9.41 29.18 -10.98
C VAL A 69 -8.59 29.26 -12.27
N GLY A 70 -7.30 29.59 -12.19
CA GLY A 70 -6.37 29.60 -13.32
C GLY A 70 -6.02 28.20 -13.82
N ARG A 71 -6.05 27.23 -12.90
CA ARG A 71 -5.88 25.81 -13.23
C ARG A 71 -7.17 25.22 -13.81
N SER A 72 -7.05 24.52 -14.93
CA SER A 72 -8.17 23.91 -15.65
C SER A 72 -8.67 22.61 -14.98
N LYS A 73 -10.00 22.41 -14.96
CA LYS A 73 -10.65 21.17 -14.49
C LYS A 73 -10.17 19.90 -15.19
N TRP A 74 -9.64 20.02 -16.40
CA TRP A 74 -9.06 18.91 -17.15
C TRP A 74 -7.75 18.39 -16.54
N ILE A 75 -7.03 19.25 -15.81
CA ILE A 75 -5.82 18.86 -15.08
C ILE A 75 -6.20 17.96 -13.91
N ASP A 76 -7.24 18.33 -13.14
CA ASP A 76 -7.77 17.48 -12.06
C ASP A 76 -8.16 16.09 -12.59
N LEU A 77 -8.89 16.08 -13.71
CA LEU A 77 -9.32 14.85 -14.35
C LEU A 77 -8.13 14.00 -14.81
N SER A 78 -7.13 14.62 -15.44
CA SER A 78 -5.91 13.94 -15.90
C SER A 78 -5.12 13.32 -14.73
N VAL A 79 -5.01 14.03 -13.61
CA VAL A 79 -4.35 13.50 -12.40
C VAL A 79 -5.10 12.29 -11.86
N ILE A 80 -6.43 12.33 -11.80
CA ILE A 80 -7.26 11.21 -11.36
C ILE A 80 -7.05 9.98 -12.26
N PHE A 81 -7.08 10.15 -13.59
CA PHE A 81 -6.80 9.06 -14.52
C PHE A 81 -5.40 8.49 -14.34
N SER A 82 -4.41 9.36 -14.13
CA SER A 82 -3.02 8.94 -13.87
C SER A 82 -2.91 8.14 -12.57
N MET A 83 -3.60 8.56 -11.51
CA MET A 83 -3.66 7.82 -10.24
C MET A 83 -4.21 6.40 -10.43
N ILE A 84 -5.24 6.21 -11.26
CA ILE A 84 -5.79 4.87 -11.54
C ILE A 84 -4.70 3.98 -12.13
N ILE A 85 -3.96 4.46 -13.14
CA ILE A 85 -2.88 3.71 -13.78
C ILE A 85 -1.76 3.39 -12.78
N ILE A 86 -1.32 4.39 -12.01
CA ILE A 86 -0.28 4.22 -10.99
C ILE A 86 -0.68 3.18 -9.94
N TYR A 87 -1.90 3.26 -9.42
CA TYR A 87 -2.39 2.28 -8.44
C TYR A 87 -2.50 0.87 -9.02
N ARG A 88 -2.86 0.73 -10.31
CA ARG A 88 -2.85 -0.57 -10.99
C ARG A 88 -1.44 -1.14 -11.11
N ILE A 89 -0.45 -0.30 -11.42
CA ILE A 89 0.96 -0.72 -11.50
C ILE A 89 1.47 -1.14 -10.12
N ILE A 90 1.22 -0.34 -9.07
CA ILE A 90 1.62 -0.67 -7.70
C ILE A 90 0.98 -1.98 -7.26
N PHE A 91 -0.32 -2.16 -7.53
CA PHE A 91 -1.04 -3.39 -7.21
C PHE A 91 -0.44 -4.60 -7.92
N PHE A 92 -0.17 -4.49 -9.23
CA PHE A 92 0.48 -5.54 -10.00
C PHE A 92 1.88 -5.88 -9.46
N LEU A 93 2.67 -4.86 -9.12
CA LEU A 93 3.99 -5.04 -8.53
C LEU A 93 3.91 -5.73 -7.16
N MET A 94 2.94 -5.36 -6.32
CA MET A 94 2.73 -6.04 -5.03
C MET A 94 2.39 -7.52 -5.21
N ILE A 95 1.53 -7.87 -6.17
CA ILE A 95 1.23 -9.27 -6.49
C ILE A 95 2.50 -10.00 -6.90
N LYS A 96 3.25 -9.45 -7.86
CA LYS A 96 4.49 -10.08 -8.35
C LYS A 96 5.54 -10.26 -7.25
N ILE A 97 5.73 -9.24 -6.41
CA ILE A 97 6.60 -9.34 -5.23
C ILE A 97 6.09 -10.43 -4.29
N SER A 98 4.79 -10.50 -4.03
CA SER A 98 4.23 -11.53 -3.15
C SER A 98 4.38 -12.95 -3.71
N GLU A 99 4.32 -13.12 -5.03
CA GLU A 99 4.49 -14.41 -5.70
C GLU A 99 5.95 -14.85 -5.77
N ASP A 100 6.87 -13.95 -6.13
CA ASP A 100 8.29 -14.27 -6.33
C ASP A 100 9.10 -14.22 -5.01
N VAL A 101 8.85 -13.22 -4.16
CA VAL A 101 9.69 -12.93 -2.99
C VAL A 101 9.25 -13.73 -1.76
N THR A 102 7.95 -13.99 -1.57
CA THR A 102 7.45 -14.80 -0.44
C THR A 102 8.05 -16.21 -0.39
N PRO A 103 8.05 -17.03 -1.47
CA PRO A 103 8.67 -18.34 -1.45
C PRO A 103 10.19 -18.25 -1.30
N TRP A 104 10.83 -17.23 -1.88
CA TRP A 104 12.28 -17.01 -1.74
C TRP A 104 12.68 -16.70 -0.29
N ILE A 105 11.95 -15.82 0.40
CA ILE A 105 12.15 -15.53 1.83
C ILE A 105 11.93 -16.78 2.67
N ARG A 106 10.86 -17.54 2.43
CA ARG A 106 10.61 -18.82 3.13
C ARG A 106 11.76 -19.80 2.92
N GLY A 107 12.30 -19.89 1.69
CA GLY A 107 13.47 -20.69 1.36
C GLY A 107 14.72 -20.25 2.11
N LEU A 108 14.99 -18.95 2.19
CA LEU A 108 16.12 -18.40 2.95
C LEU A 108 15.98 -18.67 4.46
N VAL A 109 14.80 -18.46 5.03
CA VAL A 109 14.53 -18.73 6.45
C VAL A 109 14.67 -20.22 6.75
N ALA A 110 14.15 -21.10 5.89
CA ALA A 110 14.31 -22.54 6.03
C ALA A 110 15.78 -22.96 5.97
N ARG A 111 16.56 -22.42 5.02
CA ARG A 111 18.02 -22.67 4.93
C ARG A 111 18.77 -22.21 6.18
N ARG A 112 18.47 -21.03 6.73
CA ARG A 112 19.08 -20.56 7.98
C ARG A 112 18.74 -21.46 9.18
N ARG A 113 17.49 -21.91 9.29
CA ARG A 113 17.07 -22.86 10.34
C ARG A 113 17.81 -24.19 10.23
N MET A 114 18.01 -24.71 9.02
CA MET A 114 18.77 -25.94 8.79
C MET A 114 20.27 -25.75 9.10
N GLN A 115 20.86 -24.59 8.75
CA GLN A 115 22.24 -24.28 9.10
C GLN A 115 22.46 -24.15 10.61
N GLN A 116 21.54 -23.52 11.35
CA GLN A 116 21.61 -23.47 12.81
C GLN A 116 21.54 -24.88 13.42
N LYS A 117 20.60 -25.71 12.96
CA LYS A 117 20.48 -27.11 13.41
C LYS A 117 21.74 -27.94 13.12
N ASN A 118 22.37 -27.75 11.97
CA ASN A 118 23.64 -28.41 11.63
C ASN A 118 24.81 -27.88 12.47
N GLY A 119 24.83 -26.59 12.81
CA GLY A 119 25.81 -26.01 13.75
C GLY A 119 25.69 -26.59 15.16
N THR A 120 24.47 -26.81 15.65
CA THR A 120 24.23 -27.44 16.96
C THR A 120 24.56 -28.93 16.96
N GLN A 121 24.38 -29.63 15.83
CA GLN A 121 24.85 -31.02 15.66
C GLN A 121 26.38 -31.14 15.59
N ASN A 122 27.07 -30.17 14.98
CA ASN A 122 28.54 -30.19 14.90
C ASN A 122 29.23 -29.82 16.23
N THR A 123 28.59 -29.04 17.12
CA THR A 123 29.09 -28.80 18.49
C THR A 123 28.75 -29.94 19.45
N MET A 124 27.76 -30.78 19.12
CA MET A 124 27.53 -32.07 19.75
C MET A 124 28.27 -33.18 18.99
N VAL A 125 29.61 -33.09 18.94
CA VAL A 125 30.44 -34.29 18.79
C VAL A 125 30.29 -35.10 20.08
N THR A 126 29.17 -35.78 20.23
CA THR A 126 29.05 -36.96 21.10
C THR A 126 29.65 -38.14 20.34
N PRO A 127 30.52 -38.94 20.97
CA PRO A 127 31.13 -40.09 20.34
C PRO A 127 30.05 -41.14 20.02
N SER A 128 30.12 -41.70 18.81
CA SER A 128 29.48 -42.94 18.34
C SER A 128 28.34 -43.53 19.20
N LEU A 129 27.08 -43.27 18.83
CA LEU A 129 25.88 -44.10 19.12
C LEU A 129 24.75 -43.47 18.28
N SER A 130 23.96 -44.12 17.44
CA SER A 130 23.75 -45.53 17.13
C SER A 130 23.04 -45.57 15.76
N GLN A 131 23.48 -46.40 14.83
CA GLN A 131 22.66 -46.80 13.70
C GLN A 131 21.31 -47.29 14.23
N SER A 132 20.20 -46.79 13.70
CA SER A 132 18.91 -47.42 13.98
C SER A 132 18.94 -48.83 13.41
N PRO A 133 18.60 -49.87 14.19
CA PRO A 133 18.70 -51.23 13.71
C PRO A 133 17.64 -51.44 12.63
N SER A 134 18.09 -51.57 11.39
CA SER A 134 17.22 -51.94 10.29
C SER A 134 16.63 -53.34 10.53
N LEU A 135 15.42 -53.58 10.03
CA LEU A 135 14.71 -54.87 10.16
C LEU A 135 15.55 -56.06 9.64
N ARG A 136 16.51 -55.79 8.74
CA ARG A 136 17.53 -56.75 8.29
C ARG A 136 18.39 -57.31 9.42
N ASN A 137 18.82 -56.48 10.38
CA ASN A 137 19.66 -56.92 11.49
C ASN A 137 18.87 -57.81 12.47
N TYR A 138 17.56 -57.58 12.63
CA TYR A 138 16.69 -58.44 13.42
C TYR A 138 16.50 -59.83 12.79
N VAL A 139 16.34 -59.90 11.47
CA VAL A 139 16.19 -61.17 10.75
C VAL A 139 17.50 -61.97 10.77
N ALA A 140 18.65 -61.31 10.61
CA ALA A 140 19.96 -61.96 10.65
C ALA A 140 20.27 -62.59 12.02
N ASN A 141 19.95 -61.89 13.12
CA ASN A 141 20.15 -62.42 14.46
C ASN A 141 19.18 -63.56 14.82
N ARG A 142 17.97 -63.57 14.23
CA ARG A 142 17.02 -64.68 14.43
C ARG A 142 17.43 -65.95 13.69
N ALA A 143 18.13 -65.82 12.55
CA ALA A 143 18.65 -66.96 11.80
C ALA A 143 19.84 -67.65 12.50
N ASN A 144 20.69 -66.88 13.19
CA ASN A 144 21.86 -67.41 13.91
C ASN A 144 21.57 -67.96 15.32
N GLY A 145 20.33 -67.89 15.80
CA GLY A 145 19.94 -68.25 17.17
C GLY A 145 19.41 -69.68 17.39
N ARG A 146 19.54 -70.59 16.42
CA ARG A 146 19.08 -71.98 16.56
C ARG A 146 20.21 -72.96 16.28
N GLY A 147 20.85 -73.41 17.35
CA GLY A 147 21.91 -74.42 17.33
C GLY A 147 22.38 -74.74 18.76
N LYS A 148 21.50 -75.38 19.54
CA LYS A 148 21.89 -76.33 20.58
C LYS A 148 21.40 -77.69 20.12
#